data_AF-A0A498C8P4-F1
#
_entry.id   AF-A0A498C8P4-F1
#
_cell.length_a   1.000
_cell.length_b   1.000
_cell.length_c   1.000
_cell.angle_alpha   90.00
_cell.angle_beta   90.00
_cell.angle_gamma   90.00
#
_symmetry.space_group_name_H-M   'P 1'
#
loop_
_entity.id
_entity.type
_entity.pdbx_description
1 polymer ?
#
loop_
_entity_poly.entity_id
_entity_poly.type
_entity_poly.pdbx_seq_one_letter_code
_entity_poly.pdbx_strand_id
1 'polypeptide(L)'
;MQNLQQHAEHLMTRAELYLCLGQALIPPVQAGYHQAMGEALPADLDELLPDTGAGQQLRDAMQPIADHETLLRGYSRLFLVPPYPAPLNAALYIDKSMMGPSVVEMEGYYQRHGLAKDVSFRDTPDHLALQLQFLALLLASAAQAEDDAATHYLEEARDFLNRFLRPWPNDWVRKIEQEARDAPHGAPYLVLGRMIRDSLDQDARWLQAQVPAPESETQPEATELAEASAAVAASGAGNQTDCARCGKPFAASGDLAGMMATLREKGLDASHLAVCPDCRAGAMGMQHTNPQFKEIKTP
;
A
#
# COMPACT_ATOMS: atom_id res chain seq x y z
N MET A 1 -9.24 1.12 -29.94
CA MET A 1 -9.64 1.72 -28.66
C MET A 1 -11.15 1.69 -28.62
N GLN A 2 -11.72 0.76 -27.83
CA GLN A 2 -13.17 0.72 -27.59
C GLN A 2 -13.58 2.04 -26.92
N ASN A 3 -14.76 2.53 -27.25
CA ASN A 3 -15.30 3.79 -26.74
C ASN A 3 -15.30 3.74 -25.19
N LEU A 4 -14.35 4.45 -24.55
CA LEU A 4 -14.13 4.43 -23.10
C LEU A 4 -15.36 4.94 -22.33
N GLN A 5 -16.16 5.78 -22.98
CA GLN A 5 -17.47 6.23 -22.52
C GLN A 5 -18.48 5.09 -22.35
N GLN A 6 -18.32 3.96 -23.06
CA GLN A 6 -19.17 2.76 -22.87
C GLN A 6 -18.92 2.05 -21.54
N HIS A 7 -17.79 2.32 -20.87
CA HIS A 7 -17.43 1.69 -19.61
C HIS A 7 -17.55 2.63 -18.40
N ALA A 8 -18.00 3.87 -18.58
CA ALA A 8 -18.10 4.86 -17.51
C ALA A 8 -18.97 4.38 -16.33
N GLU A 9 -20.11 3.74 -16.63
CA GLU A 9 -20.99 3.15 -15.60
C GLU A 9 -20.26 2.05 -14.83
N HIS A 10 -19.62 1.11 -15.52
CA HIS A 10 -18.84 0.06 -14.89
C HIS A 10 -17.74 0.62 -13.98
N LEU A 11 -16.94 1.58 -14.48
CA LEU A 11 -15.88 2.22 -13.71
C LEU A 11 -16.40 2.91 -12.46
N MET A 12 -17.56 3.58 -12.54
CA MET A 12 -18.19 4.21 -11.38
C MET A 12 -18.65 3.17 -10.35
N THR A 13 -19.31 2.10 -10.79
CA THR A 13 -19.70 0.98 -9.92
C THR A 13 -18.48 0.37 -9.22
N ARG A 14 -17.37 0.18 -9.93
CA ARG A 14 -16.13 -0.33 -9.32
C ARG A 14 -15.51 0.67 -8.34
N ALA A 15 -15.53 1.96 -8.65
CA ALA A 15 -15.06 3.00 -7.74
C ALA A 15 -15.88 3.02 -6.43
N GLU A 16 -17.21 2.98 -6.54
CA GLU A 16 -18.12 2.93 -5.38
C GLU A 16 -17.85 1.69 -4.52
N LEU A 17 -17.67 0.52 -5.14
CA LEU A 17 -17.29 -0.70 -4.42
C LEU A 17 -16.02 -0.51 -3.59
N TYR A 18 -14.96 0.04 -4.17
CA TYR A 18 -13.70 0.22 -3.46
C TYR A 18 -13.78 1.27 -2.36
N LEU A 19 -14.63 2.30 -2.50
CA LEU A 19 -14.94 3.22 -1.41
C LEU A 19 -15.66 2.51 -0.26
N CYS A 20 -16.69 1.73 -0.54
CA CYS A 20 -17.43 0.97 0.48
C CYS A 20 -16.52 -0.04 1.21
N LEU A 21 -15.73 -0.82 0.46
CA LEU A 21 -14.79 -1.79 1.04
C LEU A 21 -13.65 -1.10 1.81
N GLY A 22 -13.12 0.01 1.30
CA GLY A 22 -12.10 0.80 1.99
C GLY A 22 -12.61 1.36 3.32
N GLN A 23 -13.84 1.91 3.31
CA GLN A 23 -14.47 2.41 4.52
C GLN A 23 -14.71 1.31 5.55
N ALA A 24 -15.08 0.10 5.10
CA ALA A 24 -15.31 -1.06 5.97
C ALA A 24 -14.05 -1.55 6.72
N LEU A 25 -12.86 -1.13 6.29
CA LEU A 25 -11.56 -1.47 6.90
C LEU A 25 -11.00 -0.40 7.85
N ILE A 26 -11.73 0.69 8.08
CA ILE A 26 -11.37 1.69 9.09
C ILE A 26 -11.73 1.15 10.48
N PRO A 27 -10.97 1.47 11.55
CA PRO A 27 -11.31 1.02 12.89
C PRO A 27 -12.75 1.37 13.28
N PRO A 28 -13.58 0.39 13.70
CA PRO A 28 -14.96 0.63 14.06
C PRO A 28 -15.01 1.28 15.45
N VAL A 29 -14.75 2.59 15.53
CA VAL A 29 -14.73 3.34 16.80
C VAL A 29 -16.05 4.04 17.13
N GLN A 30 -16.95 4.12 16.15
CA GLN A 30 -18.26 4.75 16.31
C GLN A 30 -19.35 3.69 16.51
N ALA A 31 -20.28 3.94 17.42
CA ALA A 31 -21.33 2.97 17.76
C ALA A 31 -22.20 2.54 16.55
N GLY A 32 -22.46 3.46 15.62
CA GLY A 32 -23.23 3.17 14.40
C GLY A 32 -22.54 2.25 13.39
N TYR A 33 -21.24 1.98 13.56
CA TYR A 33 -20.47 1.17 12.62
C TYR A 33 -20.98 -0.29 12.56
N HIS A 34 -21.40 -0.84 13.70
CA HIS A 34 -21.93 -2.21 13.74
C HIS A 34 -23.22 -2.35 12.92
N GLN A 35 -24.15 -1.40 13.07
CA GLN A 35 -25.36 -1.35 12.27
C GLN A 35 -25.05 -1.14 10.78
N ALA A 36 -24.16 -0.20 10.46
CA ALA A 36 -23.74 0.05 9.08
C ALA A 36 -23.14 -1.20 8.43
N MET A 37 -22.30 -1.94 9.15
CA MET A 37 -21.67 -3.17 8.66
C MET A 37 -22.64 -4.36 8.54
N GLY A 38 -23.70 -4.37 9.34
CA GLY A 38 -24.73 -5.43 9.33
C GLY A 38 -25.93 -5.17 8.42
N GLU A 39 -26.21 -3.91 8.05
CA GLU A 39 -27.41 -3.51 7.32
C GLU A 39 -27.09 -2.74 6.03
N ALA A 40 -26.47 -1.56 6.16
CA ALA A 40 -26.24 -0.65 5.04
C ALA A 40 -25.21 -1.20 4.02
N LEU A 41 -24.02 -1.57 4.50
CA LEU A 41 -22.97 -2.11 3.65
C LEU A 41 -23.40 -3.38 2.91
N PRO A 42 -24.08 -4.36 3.54
CA PRO A 42 -24.64 -5.49 2.80
C PRO A 42 -25.60 -5.11 1.67
N ALA A 43 -26.43 -4.09 1.85
CA ALA A 43 -27.34 -3.62 0.79
C ALA A 43 -26.54 -3.03 -0.38
N ASP A 44 -25.55 -2.18 -0.08
CA ASP A 44 -24.65 -1.61 -1.09
C ASP A 44 -23.89 -2.71 -1.84
N LEU A 45 -23.41 -3.75 -1.13
CA LEU A 45 -22.70 -4.87 -1.74
C LEU A 45 -23.58 -5.71 -2.67
N ASP A 46 -24.87 -5.88 -2.36
CA ASP A 46 -25.80 -6.61 -3.24
C ASP A 46 -26.07 -5.84 -4.54
N GLU A 47 -26.05 -4.50 -4.49
CA GLU A 47 -26.17 -3.63 -5.66
C GLU A 47 -24.87 -3.60 -6.49
N LEU A 48 -23.73 -3.44 -5.84
CA LEU A 48 -22.42 -3.28 -6.49
C LEU A 48 -21.80 -4.60 -6.99
N LEU A 49 -22.23 -5.73 -6.42
CA LEU A 49 -21.79 -7.09 -6.78
C LEU A 49 -22.99 -8.01 -7.03
N PRO A 50 -23.80 -7.75 -8.09
CA PRO A 50 -25.00 -8.52 -8.37
C PRO A 50 -24.67 -10.00 -8.59
N ASP A 51 -25.61 -10.87 -8.22
CA ASP A 51 -25.54 -12.34 -8.37
C ASP A 51 -24.40 -13.05 -7.60
N THR A 52 -23.62 -12.33 -6.79
CA THR A 52 -22.55 -12.92 -5.97
C THR A 52 -23.05 -13.40 -4.58
N GLY A 53 -24.18 -12.85 -4.13
CA GLY A 53 -24.68 -13.02 -2.77
C GLY A 53 -23.83 -12.31 -1.72
N ALA A 54 -23.04 -11.30 -2.10
CA ALA A 54 -22.09 -10.63 -1.23
C ALA A 54 -22.72 -10.06 0.04
N GLY A 55 -23.84 -9.34 -0.08
CA GLY A 55 -24.54 -8.79 1.08
C GLY A 55 -25.03 -9.88 2.01
N GLN A 56 -25.55 -10.99 1.47
CA GLN A 56 -25.99 -12.12 2.29
C GLN A 56 -24.83 -12.78 3.05
N GLN A 57 -23.69 -13.00 2.40
CA GLN A 57 -22.50 -13.56 3.05
C GLN A 57 -22.02 -12.68 4.21
N LEU A 58 -22.05 -11.35 4.03
CA LEU A 58 -21.68 -10.41 5.09
C LEU A 58 -22.71 -10.41 6.23
N ARG A 59 -24.01 -10.44 5.92
CA ARG A 59 -25.09 -10.56 6.93
C ARG A 59 -24.92 -11.82 7.78
N ASP A 60 -24.64 -12.95 7.15
CA ASP A 60 -24.43 -14.22 7.84
C ASP A 60 -23.19 -14.15 8.75
N ALA A 61 -22.10 -13.52 8.29
CA ALA A 61 -20.89 -13.33 9.09
C ALA A 61 -21.05 -12.31 10.23
N MET A 62 -22.00 -11.38 10.10
CA MET A 62 -22.35 -10.40 11.14
C MET A 62 -23.32 -10.96 12.18
N GLN A 63 -24.05 -12.04 11.89
CA GLN A 63 -24.99 -12.68 12.82
C GLN A 63 -24.41 -13.04 14.21
N PRO A 64 -23.18 -13.57 14.35
CA PRO A 64 -22.57 -13.83 15.65
C PRO A 64 -22.00 -12.58 16.34
N ILE A 65 -22.03 -11.42 15.68
CA ILE A 65 -21.49 -10.16 16.21
C ILE A 65 -22.61 -9.42 16.92
N ALA A 66 -22.72 -9.62 18.23
CA ALA A 66 -23.84 -9.09 19.02
C ALA A 66 -23.89 -7.56 19.08
N ASP A 67 -22.73 -6.92 19.11
CA ASP A 67 -22.60 -5.48 19.34
C ASP A 67 -21.32 -4.90 18.73
N HIS A 68 -21.22 -3.58 18.83
CA HIS A 68 -20.07 -2.79 18.43
C HIS A 68 -18.76 -3.21 19.14
N GLU A 69 -18.82 -3.54 20.43
CA GLU A 69 -17.61 -3.94 21.18
C GLU A 69 -17.05 -5.28 20.69
N THR A 70 -17.92 -6.21 20.31
CA THR A 70 -17.55 -7.50 19.73
C THR A 70 -16.86 -7.30 18.37
N LEU A 71 -17.40 -6.41 17.53
CA LEU A 71 -16.81 -6.05 16.25
C LEU A 71 -15.43 -5.39 16.43
N LEU A 72 -15.33 -4.40 17.32
CA LEU A 72 -14.08 -3.70 17.62
C LEU A 72 -13.03 -4.64 18.21
N ARG A 73 -13.42 -5.61 19.04
CA ARG A 73 -12.51 -6.64 19.54
C ARG A 73 -11.94 -7.47 18.40
N GLY A 74 -12.78 -7.85 17.44
CA GLY A 74 -12.31 -8.60 16.28
C GLY A 74 -11.41 -7.81 15.35
N TYR A 75 -11.76 -6.57 15.07
CA TYR A 75 -10.88 -5.65 14.37
C TYR A 75 -9.53 -5.50 15.08
N SER A 76 -9.57 -5.23 16.39
CA SER A 76 -8.36 -4.99 17.18
C SER A 76 -7.44 -6.20 17.22
N ARG A 77 -8.00 -7.40 17.40
CA ARG A 77 -7.24 -8.65 17.38
C ARG A 77 -6.60 -8.92 16.01
N LEU A 78 -7.30 -8.62 14.92
CA LEU A 78 -6.81 -8.87 13.57
C LEU A 78 -5.78 -7.85 13.09
N PHE A 79 -5.93 -6.58 13.49
CA PHE A 79 -5.27 -5.47 12.80
C PHE A 79 -4.49 -4.51 13.71
N LEU A 80 -4.79 -4.42 15.02
CA LEU A 80 -4.26 -3.34 15.88
C LEU A 80 -3.43 -3.79 17.09
N VAL A 81 -3.54 -5.03 17.55
CA VAL A 81 -2.86 -5.49 18.77
C VAL A 81 -1.79 -6.52 18.42
N PRO A 82 -0.54 -6.35 18.88
CA PRO A 82 0.50 -7.37 18.74
C PRO A 82 0.12 -8.72 19.38
N PRO A 83 0.42 -9.86 18.73
CA PRO A 83 0.99 -9.95 17.38
C PRO A 83 -0.08 -9.56 16.35
N TYR A 84 0.16 -8.57 15.47
CA TYR A 84 -0.78 -8.18 14.41
C TYR A 84 -0.86 -9.31 13.39
N PRO A 85 -1.88 -10.18 13.41
CA PRO A 85 -1.83 -11.40 12.62
C PRO A 85 -2.01 -11.14 11.13
N ALA A 86 -2.82 -10.14 10.78
CA ALA A 86 -3.20 -9.80 9.42
C ALA A 86 -3.16 -8.28 9.17
N PRO A 87 -2.02 -7.60 9.35
CA PRO A 87 -1.91 -6.14 9.24
C PRO A 87 -2.50 -5.61 7.92
N LEU A 88 -2.96 -4.36 7.93
CA LEU A 88 -3.58 -3.73 6.76
C LEU A 88 -2.58 -2.95 5.89
N ASN A 89 -1.30 -2.92 6.27
CA ASN A 89 -0.24 -2.15 5.61
C ASN A 89 0.48 -3.02 4.56
N ALA A 90 0.41 -2.63 3.29
CA ALA A 90 0.98 -3.42 2.19
C ALA A 90 2.50 -3.63 2.30
N ALA A 91 3.25 -2.66 2.82
CA ALA A 91 4.71 -2.74 2.92
C ALA A 91 5.18 -3.90 3.83
N LEU A 92 4.37 -4.30 4.82
CA LEU A 92 4.65 -5.49 5.63
C LEU A 92 4.59 -6.80 4.82
N TYR A 93 3.84 -6.81 3.72
CA TYR A 93 3.74 -7.95 2.81
C TYR A 93 4.72 -7.86 1.65
N ILE A 94 4.88 -6.68 1.06
CA ILE A 94 5.72 -6.43 -0.12
C ILE A 94 7.19 -6.31 0.30
N ASP A 95 7.49 -5.37 1.19
CA ASP A 95 8.86 -5.01 1.59
C ASP A 95 9.34 -5.74 2.85
N LYS A 96 8.42 -6.39 3.58
CA LYS A 96 8.65 -6.97 4.91
C LYS A 96 9.12 -5.93 5.94
N SER A 97 8.72 -4.67 5.76
CA SER A 97 9.07 -3.53 6.62
C SER A 97 7.93 -2.53 6.66
N MET A 98 7.71 -1.87 7.81
CA MET A 98 6.64 -0.86 7.96
C MET A 98 6.87 0.41 7.13
N MET A 99 8.13 0.77 6.88
CA MET A 99 8.51 1.98 6.14
C MET A 99 9.40 1.59 4.96
N GLY A 100 8.98 0.56 4.23
CA GLY A 100 9.71 0.07 3.07
C GLY A 100 9.58 1.00 1.85
N PRO A 101 10.34 0.73 0.77
CA PRO A 101 10.31 1.52 -0.46
C PRO A 101 8.91 1.70 -1.06
N SER A 102 8.04 0.69 -0.96
CA SER A 102 6.68 0.75 -1.51
C SER A 102 5.83 1.86 -0.89
N VAL A 103 6.06 2.21 0.39
CA VAL A 103 5.34 3.31 1.07
C VAL A 103 5.65 4.64 0.43
N VAL A 104 6.93 4.90 0.15
CA VAL A 104 7.39 6.15 -0.49
C VAL A 104 6.86 6.25 -1.92
N GLU A 105 6.84 5.13 -2.64
CA GLU A 105 6.29 5.08 -3.99
C GLU A 105 4.79 5.37 -4.00
N MET A 106 4.02 4.76 -3.10
CA MET A 106 2.58 5.02 -2.94
C MET A 106 2.31 6.49 -2.59
N GLU A 107 3.10 7.09 -1.69
CA GLU A 107 3.00 8.55 -1.42
C GLU A 107 3.24 9.37 -2.70
N GLY A 108 4.21 8.97 -3.52
CA GLY A 108 4.46 9.61 -4.81
C GLY A 108 3.27 9.54 -5.76
N TYR A 109 2.55 8.41 -5.81
CA TYR A 109 1.28 8.31 -6.54
C TYR A 109 0.25 9.30 -6.00
N TYR A 110 0.02 9.30 -4.69
CA TYR A 110 -0.98 10.19 -4.06
C TYR A 110 -0.69 11.67 -4.36
N GLN A 111 0.57 12.09 -4.23
CA GLN A 111 0.99 13.47 -4.47
C GLN A 111 0.77 13.92 -5.93
N ARG A 112 0.95 13.04 -6.92
CA ARG A 112 0.68 13.36 -8.33
C ARG A 112 -0.79 13.70 -8.60
N HIS A 113 -1.71 13.14 -7.81
CA HIS A 113 -3.13 13.47 -7.87
C HIS A 113 -3.55 14.56 -6.87
N GLY A 114 -2.60 15.28 -6.28
CA GLY A 114 -2.88 16.35 -5.34
C GLY A 114 -3.42 15.87 -3.99
N LEU A 115 -3.23 14.59 -3.66
CA LEU A 115 -3.63 14.03 -2.37
C LEU A 115 -2.49 14.16 -1.36
N ALA A 116 -2.85 14.52 -0.14
CA ALA A 116 -1.98 14.49 1.01
C ALA A 116 -2.64 13.68 2.13
N LYS A 117 -1.82 13.04 2.96
CA LYS A 117 -2.30 12.31 4.13
C LYS A 117 -3.02 13.26 5.09
N ASP A 118 -4.21 12.88 5.52
CA ASP A 118 -4.94 13.58 6.57
C ASP A 118 -4.20 13.46 7.91
N VAL A 119 -4.02 14.57 8.61
CA VAL A 119 -3.37 14.61 9.95
C VAL A 119 -4.11 13.79 11.00
N SER A 120 -5.41 13.57 10.82
CA SER A 120 -6.25 12.75 11.68
C SER A 120 -6.13 11.25 11.39
N PHE A 121 -5.59 10.86 10.22
CA PHE A 121 -5.37 9.46 9.87
C PHE A 121 -4.09 8.94 10.54
N ARG A 122 -4.28 8.11 11.58
CA ARG A 122 -3.19 7.63 12.45
C ARG A 122 -2.54 6.32 11.99
N ASP A 123 -2.37 6.14 10.68
CA ASP A 123 -1.69 4.98 10.08
C ASP A 123 -0.80 5.39 8.90
N THR A 124 -0.03 4.47 8.32
CA THR A 124 0.85 4.75 7.19
C THR A 124 0.07 4.84 5.86
N PRO A 125 0.61 5.55 4.85
CA PRO A 125 -0.06 5.73 3.55
C PRO A 125 -0.41 4.43 2.83
N ASP A 126 0.32 3.35 3.09
CA ASP A 126 0.09 2.02 2.53
C ASP A 126 -1.01 1.22 3.26
N HIS A 127 -1.81 1.83 4.12
CA HIS A 127 -2.97 1.19 4.70
C HIS A 127 -3.99 0.83 3.60
N LEU A 128 -4.48 -0.41 3.59
CA LEU A 128 -5.36 -0.95 2.53
C LEU A 128 -6.58 -0.06 2.25
N ALA A 129 -7.21 0.50 3.28
CA ALA A 129 -8.33 1.43 3.10
C ALA A 129 -7.96 2.63 2.20
N LEU A 130 -6.77 3.21 2.38
CA LEU A 130 -6.30 4.33 1.56
C LEU A 130 -5.97 3.90 0.13
N GLN A 131 -5.36 2.72 -0.03
CA GLN A 131 -5.07 2.18 -1.35
C GLN A 131 -6.35 1.90 -2.15
N LEU A 132 -7.40 1.37 -1.52
CA LEU A 132 -8.69 1.15 -2.17
C LEU A 132 -9.38 2.47 -2.54
N GLN A 133 -9.35 3.47 -1.65
CA GLN A 133 -9.87 4.81 -1.96
C GLN A 133 -9.11 5.47 -3.11
N PHE A 134 -7.79 5.30 -3.17
CA PHE A 134 -7.00 5.81 -4.28
C PHE A 134 -7.32 5.10 -5.60
N LEU A 135 -7.46 3.78 -5.59
CA LEU A 135 -7.93 3.04 -6.77
C LEU A 135 -9.31 3.52 -7.21
N ALA A 136 -10.24 3.76 -6.28
CA ALA A 136 -11.55 4.33 -6.59
C ALA A 136 -11.45 5.70 -7.26
N LEU A 137 -10.56 6.58 -6.78
CA LEU A 137 -10.32 7.88 -7.40
C LEU A 137 -9.86 7.73 -8.86
N LEU A 138 -8.91 6.82 -9.14
CA LEU A 138 -8.42 6.60 -10.50
C LEU A 138 -9.53 6.12 -11.43
N LEU A 139 -10.33 5.15 -10.99
CA LEU A 139 -11.45 4.61 -11.78
C LEU A 139 -12.55 5.67 -12.02
N ALA A 140 -12.91 6.44 -10.99
CA ALA A 140 -13.89 7.52 -11.13
C ALA A 140 -13.36 8.66 -12.01
N SER A 141 -12.05 8.93 -11.98
CA SER A 141 -11.41 9.93 -12.84
C SER A 141 -11.40 9.46 -14.30
N ALA A 142 -11.11 8.18 -14.55
CA ALA A 142 -11.22 7.58 -15.87
C ALA A 142 -12.65 7.66 -16.43
N ALA A 143 -13.67 7.43 -15.58
CA ALA A 143 -15.07 7.49 -15.98
C ALA A 143 -15.54 8.89 -16.42
N GLN A 144 -14.91 9.95 -15.91
CA GLN A 144 -15.29 11.34 -16.16
C GLN A 144 -14.41 12.04 -17.20
N ALA A 145 -13.25 11.47 -17.53
CA ALA A 145 -12.28 12.05 -18.43
C ALA A 145 -12.62 11.78 -19.91
N GLU A 146 -12.07 12.62 -20.79
CA GLU A 146 -12.07 12.39 -22.25
C GLU A 146 -10.99 11.35 -22.62
N ASP A 147 -11.11 10.73 -23.80
CA ASP A 147 -10.42 9.48 -24.19
C ASP A 147 -8.93 9.39 -23.79
N ASP A 148 -8.11 10.39 -24.13
CA ASP A 148 -6.67 10.35 -23.83
C ASP A 148 -6.39 10.41 -22.32
N ALA A 149 -7.10 11.25 -21.59
CA ALA A 149 -6.97 11.37 -20.14
C ALA A 149 -7.58 10.16 -19.42
N ALA A 150 -8.68 9.60 -19.93
CA ALA A 150 -9.29 8.38 -19.42
C ALA A 150 -8.33 7.20 -19.55
N THR A 151 -7.66 7.06 -20.71
CA THR A 151 -6.63 6.04 -20.93
C THR A 151 -5.51 6.14 -19.91
N HIS A 152 -5.00 7.35 -19.66
CA HIS A 152 -3.95 7.58 -18.68
C HIS A 152 -4.35 7.13 -17.25
N TYR A 153 -5.55 7.48 -16.79
CA TYR A 153 -6.05 7.03 -15.49
C TYR A 153 -6.20 5.51 -15.39
N LEU A 154 -6.62 4.84 -16.49
CA LEU A 154 -6.70 3.38 -16.51
C LEU A 154 -5.33 2.72 -16.47
N GLU A 155 -4.33 3.29 -17.14
CA GLU A 155 -2.94 2.82 -17.06
C GLU A 155 -2.38 2.97 -15.64
N GLU A 156 -2.59 4.12 -15.00
CA GLU A 156 -2.19 4.30 -13.60
C GLU A 156 -2.95 3.36 -12.66
N ALA A 157 -4.24 3.14 -12.87
CA ALA A 157 -5.04 2.19 -12.08
C ALA A 157 -4.49 0.75 -12.22
N ARG A 158 -4.20 0.33 -13.45
CA ARG A 158 -3.59 -0.98 -13.75
C ARG A 158 -2.25 -1.13 -13.03
N ASP A 159 -1.38 -0.13 -13.14
CA ASP A 159 -0.03 -0.18 -12.59
C ASP A 159 -0.05 -0.16 -11.06
N PHE A 160 -0.86 0.72 -10.46
CA PHE A 160 -1.04 0.79 -9.02
C PHE A 160 -1.61 -0.53 -8.46
N LEU A 161 -2.65 -1.07 -9.11
CA LEU A 161 -3.28 -2.32 -8.71
C LEU A 161 -2.27 -3.48 -8.76
N ASN A 162 -1.59 -3.66 -9.89
CA ASN A 162 -0.65 -4.77 -10.08
C ASN A 162 0.56 -4.69 -9.15
N ARG A 163 1.05 -3.47 -8.87
CA ARG A 163 2.23 -3.25 -8.04
C ARG A 163 1.94 -3.33 -6.54
N PHE A 164 0.83 -2.74 -6.08
CA PHE A 164 0.60 -2.53 -4.64
C PHE A 164 -0.58 -3.31 -4.06
N LEU A 165 -1.63 -3.58 -4.85
CA LEU A 165 -2.85 -4.22 -4.34
C LEU A 165 -2.94 -5.72 -4.66
N ARG A 166 -2.34 -6.19 -5.76
CA ARG A 166 -2.41 -7.61 -6.18
C ARG A 166 -1.46 -8.57 -5.46
N PRO A 167 -0.24 -8.20 -5.05
CA PRO A 167 0.76 -9.18 -4.60
C PRO A 167 0.41 -9.95 -3.32
N TRP A 168 -0.42 -9.39 -2.45
CA TRP A 168 -0.51 -9.81 -1.05
C TRP A 168 -1.90 -10.18 -0.49
N PRO A 169 -3.06 -9.81 -1.09
CA PRO A 169 -4.37 -10.18 -0.54
C PRO A 169 -4.57 -11.67 -0.30
N ASN A 170 -3.95 -12.53 -1.12
CA ASN A 170 -3.96 -13.98 -0.91
C ASN A 170 -3.31 -14.41 0.41
N ASP A 171 -2.23 -13.75 0.83
CA ASP A 171 -1.58 -14.03 2.11
C ASP A 171 -2.35 -13.42 3.28
N TRP A 172 -2.85 -12.20 3.10
CA TRP A 172 -3.67 -11.50 4.08
C TRP A 172 -4.97 -12.25 4.41
N VAL A 173 -5.72 -12.70 3.41
CA VAL A 173 -6.95 -13.50 3.61
C VAL A 173 -6.64 -14.81 4.34
N ARG A 174 -5.54 -15.49 4.00
CA ARG A 174 -5.12 -16.72 4.70
C ARG A 174 -4.80 -16.45 6.18
N LYS A 175 -4.19 -15.32 6.50
CA LYS A 175 -3.89 -14.91 7.89
C LYS A 175 -5.17 -14.61 8.67
N ILE A 176 -6.13 -13.89 8.07
CA ILE A 176 -7.44 -13.65 8.70
C ILE A 176 -8.16 -14.99 8.94
N GLU A 177 -8.16 -15.90 7.96
CA GLU A 177 -8.80 -17.21 8.08
C GLU A 177 -8.18 -18.07 9.18
N GLN A 178 -6.86 -18.00 9.36
CA GLN A 178 -6.17 -18.67 10.46
C GLN A 178 -6.64 -18.17 11.82
N GLU A 179 -6.73 -16.86 12.01
CA GLU A 179 -7.18 -16.26 13.27
C GLU A 179 -8.68 -16.43 13.51
N ALA A 180 -9.51 -16.32 12.47
CA ALA A 180 -10.96 -16.39 12.58
C ALA A 180 -11.45 -17.79 13.03
N ARG A 181 -10.62 -18.83 12.87
CA ARG A 181 -10.90 -20.17 13.42
C ARG A 181 -11.01 -20.17 14.95
N ASP A 182 -10.15 -19.41 15.62
CA ASP A 182 -10.08 -19.34 17.08
C ASP A 182 -10.89 -18.15 17.63
N ALA A 183 -11.27 -17.23 16.75
CA ALA A 183 -11.93 -15.97 17.07
C ALA A 183 -13.06 -15.65 16.07
N PRO A 184 -14.29 -16.16 16.29
CA PRO A 184 -15.41 -16.01 15.35
C PRO A 184 -15.76 -14.56 15.01
N HIS A 185 -15.39 -13.61 15.88
CA HIS A 185 -15.57 -12.18 15.68
C HIS A 185 -14.73 -11.59 14.52
N GLY A 186 -13.82 -12.37 13.93
CA GLY A 186 -13.09 -12.00 12.70
C GLY A 186 -13.83 -12.36 11.40
N ALA A 187 -14.95 -13.10 11.47
CA ALA A 187 -15.65 -13.61 10.29
C ALA A 187 -16.09 -12.52 9.29
N PRO A 188 -16.64 -11.35 9.70
CA PRO A 188 -17.00 -10.29 8.75
C PRO A 188 -15.80 -9.82 7.91
N TYR A 189 -14.63 -9.69 8.54
CA TYR A 189 -13.41 -9.26 7.86
C TYR A 189 -12.83 -10.34 6.95
N LEU A 190 -13.04 -11.62 7.24
CA LEU A 190 -12.69 -12.69 6.32
C LEU A 190 -13.54 -12.64 5.04
N VAL A 191 -14.84 -12.40 5.18
CA VAL A 191 -15.77 -12.25 4.04
C VAL A 191 -15.36 -11.04 3.20
N LEU A 192 -15.17 -9.88 3.81
CA LEU A 192 -14.70 -8.68 3.12
C LEU A 192 -13.34 -8.89 2.46
N GLY A 193 -12.41 -9.56 3.13
CA GLY A 193 -11.08 -9.83 2.58
C GLY A 193 -11.12 -10.70 1.31
N ARG A 194 -12.00 -11.71 1.28
CA ARG A 194 -12.25 -12.52 0.08
C ARG A 194 -12.84 -11.69 -1.05
N MET A 195 -13.85 -10.86 -0.75
CA MET A 195 -14.46 -9.96 -1.73
C MET A 195 -13.45 -8.97 -2.33
N ILE A 196 -12.60 -8.39 -1.49
CA ILE A 196 -11.53 -7.47 -1.92
C ILE A 196 -10.57 -8.21 -2.85
N ARG A 197 -10.04 -9.37 -2.44
CA ARG A 197 -9.13 -10.17 -3.27
C ARG A 197 -9.75 -10.49 -4.63
N ASP A 198 -10.97 -11.03 -4.63
CA ASP A 198 -11.63 -11.49 -5.85
C ASP A 198 -11.94 -10.31 -6.78
N SER A 199 -12.36 -9.17 -6.22
CA SER A 199 -12.59 -7.92 -6.94
C SER A 199 -11.32 -7.35 -7.57
N LEU A 200 -10.21 -7.33 -6.82
CA LEU A 200 -8.92 -6.86 -7.32
C LEU A 200 -8.41 -7.75 -8.46
N ASP A 201 -8.55 -9.07 -8.34
CA ASP A 201 -8.14 -10.00 -9.40
C ASP A 201 -9.02 -9.88 -10.66
N GLN A 202 -10.32 -9.64 -10.50
CA GLN A 202 -11.22 -9.38 -11.62
C GLN A 202 -10.84 -8.08 -12.34
N ASP A 203 -10.66 -6.99 -11.58
CA ASP A 203 -10.38 -5.68 -12.15
C ASP A 203 -8.96 -5.60 -12.74
N ALA A 204 -7.98 -6.31 -12.19
CA ALA A 204 -6.67 -6.45 -12.79
C ALA A 204 -6.76 -7.02 -14.22
N ARG A 205 -7.56 -8.08 -14.41
CA ARG A 205 -7.75 -8.72 -15.71
C ARG A 205 -8.50 -7.80 -16.67
N TRP A 206 -9.52 -7.12 -16.17
CA TRP A 206 -10.29 -6.17 -16.97
C TRP A 206 -9.42 -4.99 -17.43
N LEU A 207 -8.69 -4.35 -16.51
CA LEU A 207 -7.78 -3.25 -16.81
C LEU A 207 -6.69 -3.67 -17.80
N GLN A 208 -6.09 -4.85 -17.62
CA GLN A 208 -5.10 -5.37 -18.56
C GLN A 208 -5.67 -5.58 -19.98
N ALA A 209 -6.96 -5.91 -20.10
CA ALA A 209 -7.62 -6.06 -21.40
C ALA A 209 -7.96 -4.71 -22.04
N GLN A 210 -8.26 -3.68 -21.25
CA GLN A 210 -8.57 -2.34 -21.74
C GLN A 210 -7.32 -1.55 -22.14
N VAL A 211 -6.31 -1.59 -21.27
CA VAL A 211 -5.03 -0.92 -21.44
C VAL A 211 -3.93 -1.97 -21.24
N PRO A 212 -3.58 -2.75 -22.28
CA PRO A 212 -2.47 -3.68 -22.19
C PRO A 212 -1.21 -2.93 -21.77
N ALA A 213 -0.45 -3.54 -20.85
CA ALA A 213 0.92 -3.07 -20.58
C ALA A 213 1.64 -2.91 -21.93
N PRO A 214 2.37 -1.80 -22.17
CA PRO A 214 3.16 -1.68 -23.36
C PRO A 214 4.00 -2.95 -23.49
N GLU A 215 4.01 -3.57 -24.67
CA GLU A 215 4.95 -4.64 -24.97
C GLU A 215 6.30 -4.12 -24.54
N SER A 216 6.91 -4.79 -23.56
CA SER A 216 8.20 -4.40 -22.99
C SER A 216 9.12 -3.99 -24.14
N GLU A 217 9.31 -2.68 -24.37
CA GLU A 217 10.62 -2.20 -24.75
C GLU A 217 11.50 -2.79 -23.68
N THR A 218 12.25 -3.82 -24.06
CA THR A 218 13.17 -4.56 -23.22
C THR A 218 13.80 -3.58 -22.25
N GLN A 219 13.29 -3.57 -21.02
CA GLN A 219 14.01 -2.97 -19.93
C GLN A 219 15.33 -3.73 -19.96
N PRO A 220 16.46 -3.03 -20.15
CA PRO A 220 17.72 -3.72 -20.24
C PRO A 220 17.86 -4.63 -19.02
N GLU A 221 18.20 -5.90 -19.29
CA GLU A 221 18.11 -7.00 -18.33
C GLU A 221 18.68 -6.61 -16.97
N ALA A 222 18.27 -7.29 -15.89
CA ALA A 222 18.84 -7.09 -14.55
C ALA A 222 20.38 -7.10 -14.51
N THR A 223 21.03 -7.66 -15.53
CA THR A 223 22.46 -7.58 -15.83
C THR A 223 22.93 -6.16 -16.15
N GLU A 224 22.23 -5.40 -16.98
CA GLU A 224 22.55 -4.00 -17.33
C GLU A 224 22.21 -3.02 -16.19
N LEU A 225 21.16 -3.26 -15.40
CA LEU A 225 20.94 -2.50 -14.16
C LEU A 225 21.98 -2.85 -13.09
N ALA A 226 22.45 -4.10 -13.03
CA ALA A 226 23.54 -4.50 -12.15
C ALA A 226 24.90 -3.97 -12.64
N GLU A 227 25.13 -3.87 -13.96
CA GLU A 227 26.32 -3.25 -14.54
C GLU A 227 26.29 -1.73 -14.44
N ALA A 228 25.13 -1.10 -14.60
CA ALA A 228 24.93 0.33 -14.35
C ALA A 228 25.03 0.65 -12.85
N SER A 229 24.46 -0.18 -11.97
CA SER A 229 24.61 -0.05 -10.51
C SER A 229 26.03 -0.38 -10.06
N ALA A 230 26.73 -1.32 -10.69
CA ALA A 230 28.14 -1.59 -10.44
C ALA A 230 29.04 -0.48 -11.01
N ALA A 231 28.69 0.14 -12.13
CA ALA A 231 29.38 1.32 -12.67
C ALA A 231 29.11 2.57 -11.84
N VAL A 232 27.91 2.70 -11.25
CA VAL A 232 27.53 3.76 -10.29
C VAL A 232 28.15 3.51 -8.91
N ALA A 233 28.30 2.26 -8.47
CA ALA A 233 29.02 1.89 -7.25
C ALA A 233 30.55 2.03 -7.44
N ALA A 234 31.06 1.73 -8.64
CA ALA A 234 32.45 1.96 -9.00
C ALA A 234 32.77 3.46 -9.18
N SER A 235 31.80 4.28 -9.62
CA SER A 235 31.93 5.75 -9.64
C SER A 235 31.64 6.40 -8.28
N GLY A 236 30.92 5.72 -7.39
CA GLY A 236 30.72 6.07 -5.97
C GLY A 236 31.90 5.71 -5.07
N ALA A 237 32.88 4.94 -5.56
CA ALA A 237 34.08 4.55 -4.83
C ALA A 237 35.01 5.73 -4.45
N GLY A 238 34.69 6.96 -4.88
CA GLY A 238 35.45 8.18 -4.57
C GLY A 238 34.84 9.11 -3.52
N ASN A 239 33.56 8.97 -3.15
CA ASN A 239 32.84 10.00 -2.37
C ASN A 239 32.68 9.65 -0.89
N GLN A 240 33.78 9.20 -0.26
CA GLN A 240 33.85 9.16 1.21
C GLN A 240 33.84 10.61 1.74
N THR A 241 32.92 10.91 2.65
CA THR A 241 32.88 12.20 3.35
C THR A 241 32.76 11.97 4.84
N ASP A 242 33.36 12.86 5.64
CA ASP A 242 33.29 12.77 7.09
C ASP A 242 31.97 13.35 7.61
N CYS A 243 31.38 12.63 8.56
CA CYS A 243 30.18 13.09 9.24
C CYS A 243 30.46 14.34 10.08
N ALA A 244 29.75 15.43 9.83
CA ALA A 244 29.83 16.69 10.59
C ALA A 244 29.46 16.54 12.08
N ARG A 245 28.80 15.44 12.47
CA ARG A 245 28.38 15.18 13.86
C ARG A 245 29.32 14.28 14.64
N CYS A 246 29.79 13.18 14.04
CA CYS A 246 30.64 12.19 14.73
C CYS A 246 32.04 12.03 14.15
N GLY A 247 32.36 12.71 13.06
CA GLY A 247 33.66 12.66 12.39
C GLY A 247 33.97 11.34 11.69
N LYS A 248 33.05 10.37 11.67
CA LYS A 248 33.26 9.10 10.97
C LYS A 248 33.05 9.25 9.47
N PRO A 249 33.88 8.60 8.63
CA PRO A 249 33.66 8.57 7.19
C PRO A 249 32.40 7.75 6.87
N PHE A 250 31.63 8.22 5.90
CA PHE A 250 30.52 7.46 5.32
C PHE A 250 30.45 7.68 3.80
N ALA A 251 29.89 6.71 3.09
CA ALA A 251 29.62 6.83 1.68
C ALA A 251 28.34 7.66 1.49
N ALA A 252 28.46 8.87 0.93
CA ALA A 252 27.31 9.63 0.49
C ALA A 252 26.77 9.02 -0.81
N SER A 253 25.45 8.98 -1.00
CA SER A 253 24.88 8.63 -2.30
C SER A 253 25.33 9.63 -3.37
N GLY A 254 25.36 9.20 -4.64
CA GLY A 254 25.80 10.05 -5.76
C GLY A 254 25.09 11.41 -5.79
N ASP A 255 23.78 11.41 -5.55
CA ASP A 255 22.95 12.63 -5.51
C ASP A 255 23.32 13.55 -4.34
N LEU A 256 23.57 12.97 -3.16
CA LEU A 256 23.94 13.74 -1.97
C LEU A 256 25.33 14.37 -2.15
N ALA A 257 26.27 13.63 -2.74
CA ALA A 257 27.60 14.15 -3.03
C ALA A 257 27.56 15.27 -4.08
N GLY A 258 26.72 15.14 -5.12
CA GLY A 258 26.50 16.19 -6.13
C GLY A 258 25.90 17.47 -5.55
N MET A 259 24.91 17.34 -4.65
CA MET A 259 24.36 18.48 -3.91
C MET A 259 25.41 19.16 -3.01
N MET A 260 26.20 18.38 -2.27
CA MET A 260 27.27 18.91 -1.42
C MET A 260 28.34 19.67 -2.24
N ALA A 261 28.73 19.15 -3.40
CA ALA A 261 29.67 19.82 -4.30
C ALA A 261 29.10 21.15 -4.83
N THR A 262 27.85 21.15 -5.28
CA THR A 262 27.16 22.35 -5.80
C THR A 262 27.05 23.45 -4.75
N LEU A 263 26.74 23.10 -3.51
CA LEU A 263 26.64 24.08 -2.41
C LEU A 263 28.00 24.67 -2.05
N ARG A 264 29.07 23.85 -2.05
CA ARG A 264 30.44 24.30 -1.81
C ARG A 264 30.93 25.26 -2.89
N GLU A 265 30.66 24.96 -4.17
CA GLU A 265 30.98 25.88 -5.28
C GLU A 265 30.27 27.24 -5.13
N LYS A 266 29.06 27.23 -4.58
CA LYS A 266 28.28 28.45 -4.31
C LYS A 266 28.64 29.13 -2.99
N GLY A 267 29.65 28.65 -2.26
CA GLY A 267 30.08 29.20 -0.97
C GLY A 267 29.06 29.03 0.15
N LEU A 268 28.11 28.11 0.02
CA LEU A 268 27.07 27.83 0.98
C LEU A 268 27.47 26.67 1.91
N ASP A 269 27.06 26.75 3.17
CA ASP A 269 27.32 25.68 4.15
C ASP A 269 26.55 24.40 3.78
N ALA A 270 27.29 23.30 3.65
CA ALA A 270 26.74 21.96 3.38
C ALA A 270 26.88 21.02 4.58
N SER A 271 27.30 21.53 5.75
CA SER A 271 27.60 20.70 6.94
C SER A 271 26.37 19.94 7.44
N HIS A 272 25.17 20.50 7.27
CA HIS A 272 23.91 19.86 7.65
C HIS A 272 23.54 18.65 6.76
N LEU A 273 24.12 18.53 5.56
CA LEU A 273 23.93 17.39 4.67
C LEU A 273 24.95 16.26 4.91
N ALA A 274 26.07 16.58 5.55
CA ALA A 274 27.15 15.65 5.87
C ALA A 274 26.88 14.91 7.20
N VAL A 275 25.71 14.31 7.40
CA VAL A 275 25.40 13.53 8.62
C VAL A 275 25.18 12.07 8.27
N CYS A 276 26.01 11.18 8.83
CA CYS A 276 25.94 9.75 8.53
C CYS A 276 24.60 9.12 8.98
N PRO A 277 24.21 7.98 8.39
CA PRO A 277 22.97 7.28 8.73
C PRO A 277 22.80 7.02 10.24
N ASP A 278 23.87 6.63 10.94
CA ASP A 278 23.84 6.38 12.39
C ASP A 278 23.51 7.64 13.20
N CYS A 279 24.12 8.78 12.83
CA CYS A 279 23.89 10.07 13.48
C CYS A 279 22.53 10.67 13.14
N ARG A 280 21.98 10.32 11.98
CA ARG A 280 20.62 10.68 11.56
C ARG A 280 19.59 9.86 12.34
N ALA A 281 19.82 8.55 12.49
CA ALA A 281 18.97 7.66 13.29
C ALA A 281 18.90 8.10 14.77
N GLY A 282 20.03 8.51 15.35
CA GLY A 282 20.08 9.02 16.73
C GLY A 282 19.34 10.35 16.95
N ALA A 283 19.17 11.19 15.92
CA ALA A 283 18.34 12.40 16.01
C ALA A 283 16.82 12.10 15.96
N MET A 284 16.45 10.92 15.46
CA MET A 284 15.06 10.46 15.33
C MET A 284 14.62 9.54 16.49
N GLY A 285 15.40 9.46 17.58
CA GLY A 285 15.04 8.66 18.75
C GLY A 285 15.11 7.15 18.56
N MET A 286 15.83 6.65 17.55
CA MET A 286 15.94 5.21 17.26
C MET A 286 17.39 4.71 17.42
N GLN A 287 17.56 3.51 17.98
CA GLN A 287 18.83 2.78 18.01
C GLN A 287 18.76 1.57 17.06
N HIS A 288 19.81 1.38 16.24
CA HIS A 288 20.01 0.12 15.53
C HIS A 288 20.34 -0.99 16.54
N THR A 289 19.56 -2.07 16.53
CA THR A 289 20.00 -3.33 17.13
C THR A 289 20.87 -4.07 16.12
N ASN A 290 22.03 -4.55 16.56
CA ASN A 290 22.88 -5.46 15.80
C ASN A 290 22.45 -6.90 16.18
N PRO A 291 21.66 -7.63 15.37
CA PRO A 291 21.27 -8.98 15.73
C PRO A 291 22.49 -9.90 15.61
N GLN A 292 23.12 -10.22 16.74
CA GLN A 292 24.01 -11.37 16.82
C GLN A 292 23.17 -12.65 16.78
N PHE A 293 22.96 -13.19 15.59
CA PHE A 293 22.42 -14.54 15.45
C PHE A 293 23.46 -15.54 15.99
N LYS A 294 23.13 -16.23 17.08
CA LYS A 294 23.89 -17.40 17.50
C LYS A 294 23.69 -18.51 16.47
N GLU A 295 24.78 -18.95 15.83
CA GLU A 295 24.77 -20.14 15.00
C GLU A 295 24.28 -21.35 15.81
N ILE A 296 23.18 -21.95 15.36
CA ILE A 296 22.70 -23.22 15.88
C ILE A 296 23.58 -24.31 15.24
N LYS A 297 24.41 -24.97 16.04
CA LYS A 297 25.12 -26.17 15.60
C LYS A 297 24.11 -27.30 15.44
N THR A 298 23.91 -27.74 14.20
CA THR A 298 23.15 -28.96 13.89
C THR A 298 23.99 -30.19 14.25
N PRO A 299 23.41 -31.23 14.90
CA PRO A 299 24.07 -32.52 15.11
C PRO A 299 24.29 -33.29 13.80
#